data_AF-A0A7T2S4E3-F1
#
_entry.id   AF-A0A7T2S4E3-F1
#
_cell.length_a   1.000
_cell.length_b   1.000
_cell.length_c   1.000
_cell.angle_alpha   90.00
_cell.angle_beta   90.00
_cell.angle_gamma   90.00
#
_symmetry.space_group_name_H-M   'P 1'
#
loop_
_entity.id
_entity.type
_entity.pdbx_description
1 polymer ?
#
loop_
_entity_poly.entity_id
_entity_poly.type
_entity_poly.pdbx_seq_one_letter_code
_entity_poly.pdbx_strand_id
1 'polypeptide(L)'
;MHRTGGINMNLNNIISERLRDSKLEPSLRERYNIALKKEFSDDLPNCGLFIDNTFYGDDAIDYEKGIRLFRGKKWTEVDLDYLYEEYVQFLMLNDDGFIYYLPSFLLYFYDLKHFALEYYLYFMDKLELGLNESKATYNAGRRRQDYSGFNKLSHEQSKLVAIFLVNTANLLPDGYMEKAQAQRALTNYWGNFLLF
;
A
#
# COMPACT_ATOMS: atom_id res chain seq x y z
N MET A 1 55.37 -15.91 16.28
CA MET A 1 54.36 -16.81 15.67
C MET A 1 52.97 -16.37 16.13
N HIS A 2 52.23 -15.71 15.25
CA HIS A 2 50.90 -15.14 15.53
C HIS A 2 49.83 -16.23 15.64
N ARG A 3 49.08 -16.24 16.75
CA ARG A 3 47.81 -16.97 16.91
C ARG A 3 46.67 -16.08 16.41
N THR A 4 46.41 -16.10 15.10
CA THR A 4 45.27 -15.39 14.47
C THR A 4 44.22 -16.36 13.87
N GLY A 5 44.47 -17.67 13.90
CA GLY A 5 43.60 -18.67 13.24
C GLY A 5 42.28 -19.01 13.96
N GLY A 6 42.19 -18.85 15.28
CA GLY A 6 41.02 -19.29 16.06
C GLY A 6 39.81 -18.34 16.01
N ILE A 7 40.04 -17.03 15.91
CA ILE A 7 38.97 -16.01 15.87
C ILE A 7 38.31 -15.98 14.48
N ASN A 8 39.09 -16.17 13.42
CA ASN A 8 38.59 -16.17 12.03
C ASN A 8 37.69 -17.38 11.70
N MET A 9 37.98 -18.57 12.25
CA MET A 9 37.10 -19.74 12.06
C MET A 9 35.75 -19.57 12.76
N ASN A 10 35.73 -18.92 13.94
CA ASN A 10 34.50 -18.69 14.69
C ASN A 10 33.59 -17.68 13.97
N LEU A 11 34.14 -16.57 13.48
CA LEU A 11 33.38 -15.59 12.69
C LEU A 11 32.82 -16.18 11.39
N ASN A 12 33.60 -16.98 10.66
CA ASN A 12 33.13 -17.59 9.42
C ASN A 12 31.99 -18.58 9.65
N ASN A 13 32.00 -19.32 10.76
CA ASN A 13 30.90 -20.20 11.14
C ASN A 13 29.64 -19.41 11.50
N ILE A 14 29.78 -18.36 12.33
CA ILE A 14 28.66 -17.47 12.69
C ILE A 14 28.04 -16.81 11.46
N ILE A 15 28.87 -16.32 10.53
CA ILE A 15 28.41 -15.71 9.28
C ILE A 15 27.71 -16.75 8.41
N SER A 16 28.26 -17.97 8.32
CA SER A 16 27.68 -19.05 7.52
C SER A 16 26.35 -19.56 8.09
N GLU A 17 26.20 -19.61 9.41
CA GLU A 17 24.95 -19.94 10.10
C GLU A 17 23.93 -18.83 9.86
N ARG A 18 24.29 -17.57 10.09
CA ARG A 18 23.41 -16.42 9.79
C ARG A 18 22.98 -16.34 8.33
N LEU A 19 23.86 -16.69 7.39
CA LEU A 19 23.53 -16.75 5.96
C LEU A 19 22.64 -17.94 5.57
N ARG A 20 22.72 -19.05 6.31
CA ARG A 20 21.78 -20.18 6.16
C ARG A 20 20.42 -19.81 6.72
N ASP A 21 20.40 -19.24 7.91
CA ASP A 21 19.17 -18.79 8.56
C ASP A 21 18.49 -17.71 7.71
N SER A 22 19.24 -16.74 7.17
CA SER A 22 18.69 -15.71 6.28
C SER A 22 18.07 -16.25 4.99
N LYS A 23 18.45 -17.45 4.53
CA LYS A 23 17.83 -18.10 3.36
C LYS A 23 16.53 -18.83 3.71
N LEU A 24 16.32 -19.13 4.99
CA LEU A 24 15.11 -19.76 5.52
C LEU A 24 14.11 -18.72 6.03
N GLU A 25 14.60 -17.54 6.37
CA GLU A 25 13.78 -16.41 6.82
C GLU A 25 12.94 -15.81 5.68
N PRO A 26 11.65 -15.49 5.92
CA PRO A 26 10.80 -14.84 4.94
C PRO A 26 11.39 -13.50 4.45
N SER A 27 11.18 -13.23 3.15
CA SER A 27 11.57 -11.93 2.55
C SER A 27 10.82 -10.77 3.22
N LEU A 28 11.33 -9.53 3.09
CA LEU A 28 10.64 -8.35 3.65
C LEU A 28 9.20 -8.21 3.12
N ARG A 29 9.00 -8.47 1.82
CA ARG A 29 7.66 -8.50 1.20
C ARG A 29 6.77 -9.58 1.82
N GLU A 30 7.32 -10.77 2.06
CA GLU A 30 6.58 -11.88 2.66
C GLU A 30 6.19 -11.60 4.11
N ARG A 31 7.09 -11.03 4.91
CA ARG A 31 6.76 -10.57 6.27
C ARG A 31 5.67 -9.50 6.26
N TYR A 32 5.76 -8.57 5.31
CA TYR A 32 4.75 -7.53 5.15
C TYR A 32 3.39 -8.11 4.77
N ASN A 33 3.35 -9.09 3.85
CA ASN A 33 2.14 -9.83 3.50
C ASN A 33 1.53 -10.57 4.69
N ILE A 34 2.36 -11.27 5.48
CA ILE A 34 1.92 -11.95 6.71
C ILE A 34 1.28 -10.94 7.68
N ALA A 35 1.89 -9.77 7.85
CA ALA A 35 1.36 -8.72 8.72
C ALA A 35 0.04 -8.14 8.19
N LEU A 36 -0.06 -7.88 6.87
CA LEU A 36 -1.31 -7.45 6.24
C LEU A 36 -2.44 -8.46 6.48
N LYS A 37 -2.19 -9.75 6.26
CA LYS A 37 -3.17 -10.83 6.50
C LYS A 37 -3.58 -10.98 7.96
N LYS A 38 -2.72 -10.59 8.89
CA LYS A 38 -3.03 -10.61 10.32
C LYS A 38 -3.96 -9.45 10.71
N GLU A 39 -3.72 -8.26 10.17
CA GLU A 39 -4.39 -7.03 10.61
C GLU A 39 -5.61 -6.64 9.76
N PHE A 40 -5.70 -7.12 8.52
CA PHE A 40 -6.84 -6.86 7.63
C PHE A 40 -7.68 -8.13 7.47
N SER A 41 -8.99 -8.02 7.72
CA SER A 41 -9.93 -9.11 7.47
C SER A 41 -10.01 -9.43 5.98
N ASP A 42 -10.10 -10.72 5.64
CA ASP A 42 -10.36 -11.20 4.28
C ASP A 42 -11.83 -11.61 4.09
N ASP A 43 -12.69 -11.38 5.08
CA ASP A 43 -14.12 -11.59 4.95
C ASP A 43 -14.74 -10.53 4.03
N LEU A 44 -15.53 -10.99 3.05
CA LEU A 44 -16.26 -10.09 2.16
C LEU A 44 -17.25 -9.22 2.97
N PRO A 45 -17.16 -7.88 2.86
CA PRO A 45 -18.09 -6.99 3.54
C PRO A 45 -19.52 -7.15 3.03
N ASN A 46 -20.49 -6.99 3.93
CA ASN A 46 -21.91 -7.00 3.59
C ASN A 46 -22.44 -5.65 3.03
N CYS A 47 -21.55 -4.66 2.83
CA CYS A 47 -21.88 -3.35 2.29
C CYS A 47 -21.50 -3.23 0.80
N GLY A 48 -22.07 -2.22 0.12
CA GLY A 48 -21.65 -1.89 -1.24
C GLY A 48 -20.24 -1.31 -1.24
N LEU A 49 -19.31 -1.91 -2.00
CA LEU A 49 -17.91 -1.49 -2.10
C LEU A 49 -17.61 -0.59 -3.31
N PHE A 50 -18.62 -0.38 -4.15
CA PHE A 50 -18.48 0.34 -5.40
C PHE A 50 -19.28 1.62 -5.35
N ILE A 51 -18.82 2.66 -6.05
CA ILE A 51 -19.66 3.83 -6.31
C ILE A 51 -20.88 3.40 -7.14
N ASP A 52 -22.01 4.07 -6.95
CA ASP A 52 -23.21 3.77 -7.73
C ASP A 52 -22.95 3.95 -9.22
N ASN A 53 -23.39 2.98 -10.02
CA ASN A 53 -23.26 3.07 -11.48
C ASN A 53 -24.23 4.13 -12.01
N THR A 54 -23.69 5.33 -12.22
CA THR A 54 -24.40 6.47 -12.82
C THR A 54 -23.91 6.79 -14.24
N PHE A 55 -23.07 5.91 -14.80
CA PHE A 55 -22.43 6.06 -16.10
C PHE A 55 -23.33 5.56 -17.24
N TYR A 56 -23.07 6.04 -18.46
CA TYR A 56 -23.83 5.68 -19.66
C TYR A 56 -22.88 5.47 -20.86
N GLY A 57 -23.32 4.72 -21.87
CA GLY A 57 -22.52 4.48 -23.08
C GLY A 57 -21.25 3.68 -22.78
N ASP A 58 -20.13 4.08 -23.39
CA ASP A 58 -18.84 3.40 -23.23
C ASP A 58 -18.35 3.44 -21.77
N ASP A 59 -18.61 4.52 -21.04
CA ASP A 59 -18.25 4.66 -19.62
C ASP A 59 -18.92 3.60 -18.74
N ALA A 60 -20.16 3.19 -19.07
CA ALA A 60 -20.85 2.12 -18.34
C ALA A 60 -20.20 0.75 -18.59
N ILE A 61 -19.71 0.51 -19.81
CA ILE A 61 -18.98 -0.71 -20.17
C ILE A 61 -17.66 -0.76 -19.41
N ASP A 62 -16.96 0.37 -19.33
CA ASP A 62 -15.67 0.48 -18.65
C ASP A 62 -15.80 0.39 -17.13
N TYR A 63 -16.87 0.95 -16.55
CA TYR A 63 -17.26 0.70 -15.17
C TYR A 63 -17.45 -0.81 -14.92
N GLU A 64 -18.26 -1.51 -15.73
CA GLU A 64 -18.50 -2.95 -15.57
C GLU A 64 -17.24 -3.79 -15.78
N LYS A 65 -16.32 -3.40 -16.67
CA LYS A 65 -15.00 -4.05 -16.78
C LYS A 65 -14.18 -3.85 -15.50
N GLY A 66 -14.12 -2.62 -14.98
CA GLY A 66 -13.34 -2.29 -13.80
C GLY A 66 -13.82 -3.01 -12.55
N ILE A 67 -15.12 -3.01 -12.27
CA ILE A 67 -15.64 -3.67 -11.07
C ILE A 67 -15.48 -5.20 -11.11
N ARG A 68 -15.41 -5.84 -12.28
CA ARG A 68 -15.18 -7.30 -12.39
C ARG A 68 -13.85 -7.74 -11.80
N LEU A 69 -12.86 -6.84 -11.73
CA LEU A 69 -11.60 -7.14 -11.07
C LEU A 69 -11.80 -7.45 -9.58
N PHE A 70 -12.75 -6.76 -8.94
CA PHE A 70 -12.98 -6.76 -7.50
C PHE A 70 -14.26 -7.50 -7.07
N ARG A 71 -15.33 -7.42 -7.85
CA ARG A 71 -16.68 -7.86 -7.47
C ARG A 71 -16.68 -9.32 -7.02
N GLY A 72 -17.07 -9.55 -5.75
CA GLY A 72 -17.18 -10.87 -5.15
C GLY A 72 -15.86 -11.53 -4.76
N LYS A 73 -14.73 -10.81 -4.81
CA LYS A 73 -13.40 -11.34 -4.48
C LYS A 73 -12.91 -10.84 -3.13
N LYS A 74 -12.17 -11.68 -2.43
CA LYS A 74 -11.38 -11.26 -1.28
C LYS A 74 -10.25 -10.34 -1.73
N TRP A 75 -9.79 -9.45 -0.87
CA TRP A 75 -8.62 -8.62 -1.19
C TRP A 75 -7.39 -9.48 -1.52
N THR A 76 -7.28 -10.68 -0.93
CA THR A 76 -6.23 -11.67 -1.22
C THR A 76 -6.37 -12.39 -2.57
N GLU A 77 -7.51 -12.25 -3.24
CA GLU A 77 -7.84 -12.90 -4.52
C GLU A 77 -7.83 -11.92 -5.71
N VAL A 78 -7.67 -10.62 -5.44
CA VAL A 78 -7.56 -9.60 -6.49
C VAL A 78 -6.18 -9.66 -7.12
N ASP A 79 -6.16 -9.87 -8.44
CA ASP A 79 -4.95 -9.86 -9.23
C ASP A 79 -4.76 -8.50 -9.92
N LEU A 80 -3.94 -7.67 -9.29
CA LEU A 80 -3.68 -6.29 -9.73
C LEU A 80 -2.75 -6.21 -10.95
N ASP A 81 -2.16 -7.32 -11.42
CA ASP A 81 -1.43 -7.35 -12.70
C ASP A 81 -2.39 -7.14 -13.89
N TYR A 82 -3.70 -7.37 -13.70
CA TYR A 82 -4.76 -7.08 -14.68
C TYR A 82 -5.25 -5.62 -14.65
N LEU A 83 -4.65 -4.75 -13.83
CA LEU A 83 -4.85 -3.31 -13.95
C LEU A 83 -4.18 -2.82 -15.25
N TYR A 84 -4.92 -2.93 -16.36
CA TYR A 84 -4.49 -2.40 -17.65
C TYR A 84 -4.22 -0.89 -17.56
N GLU A 85 -3.19 -0.43 -18.27
CA GLU A 85 -2.80 0.98 -18.41
C GLU A 85 -3.96 1.91 -18.86
N GLU A 86 -5.04 1.35 -19.41
CA GLU A 86 -6.15 2.12 -19.98
C GLU A 86 -7.32 2.42 -19.04
N TYR A 87 -7.35 1.90 -17.80
CA TYR A 87 -8.55 2.05 -16.97
C TYR A 87 -8.25 2.42 -15.52
N VAL A 88 -8.77 3.57 -15.09
CA VAL A 88 -8.72 4.06 -13.71
C VAL A 88 -9.73 3.30 -12.84
N GLN A 89 -9.58 1.97 -12.77
CA GLN A 89 -10.47 1.04 -12.07
C GLN A 89 -10.55 1.34 -10.56
N PHE A 90 -9.51 2.02 -10.05
CA PHE A 90 -9.47 2.60 -8.72
C PHE A 90 -10.62 3.56 -8.41
N LEU A 91 -11.08 4.32 -9.41
CA LEU A 91 -12.17 5.31 -9.25
C LEU A 91 -13.52 4.66 -8.99
N MET A 92 -13.65 3.34 -9.20
CA MET A 92 -14.93 2.64 -9.07
C MET A 92 -15.18 2.12 -7.66
N LEU A 93 -14.16 2.10 -6.81
CA LEU A 93 -14.31 1.80 -5.39
C LEU A 93 -14.80 3.04 -4.66
N ASN A 94 -15.78 2.87 -3.77
CA ASN A 94 -16.07 3.90 -2.78
C ASN A 94 -15.03 3.83 -1.65
N ASP A 95 -15.08 4.77 -0.72
CA ASP A 95 -14.22 4.81 0.47
C ASP A 95 -14.07 3.46 1.20
N ASP A 96 -15.18 2.73 1.42
CA ASP A 96 -15.17 1.46 2.14
C ASP A 96 -14.55 0.34 1.30
N GLY A 97 -14.84 0.32 -0.01
CA GLY A 97 -14.21 -0.57 -0.98
C GLY A 97 -12.72 -0.34 -1.09
N PHE A 98 -12.29 0.92 -1.11
CA PHE A 98 -10.87 1.25 -1.12
C PHE A 98 -10.18 0.74 0.13
N ILE A 99 -10.77 0.95 1.32
CA ILE A 99 -10.19 0.47 2.58
C ILE A 99 -10.13 -1.06 2.62
N TYR A 100 -11.16 -1.74 2.13
CA TYR A 100 -11.18 -3.20 2.06
C TYR A 100 -10.08 -3.75 1.15
N TYR A 101 -9.84 -3.15 -0.02
CA TYR A 101 -8.80 -3.57 -0.96
C TYR A 101 -7.43 -2.93 -0.74
N LEU A 102 -7.31 -1.98 0.19
CA LEU A 102 -6.06 -1.34 0.58
C LEU A 102 -4.88 -2.31 0.77
N PRO A 103 -5.01 -3.44 1.51
CA PRO A 103 -3.91 -4.40 1.66
C PRO A 103 -3.42 -5.00 0.33
N SER A 104 -4.30 -5.20 -0.66
CA SER A 104 -3.90 -5.64 -2.01
C SER A 104 -2.98 -4.62 -2.67
N PHE A 105 -3.36 -3.34 -2.64
CA PHE A 105 -2.56 -2.26 -3.23
C PHE A 105 -1.23 -2.07 -2.51
N LEU A 106 -1.24 -2.05 -1.17
CA LEU A 106 -0.03 -1.93 -0.35
C LEU A 106 0.96 -3.05 -0.69
N LEU A 107 0.49 -4.30 -0.77
CA LEU A 107 1.34 -5.43 -1.11
C LEU A 107 1.85 -5.36 -2.56
N TYR A 108 0.98 -5.01 -3.50
CA TYR A 108 1.31 -4.93 -4.92
C TYR A 108 2.44 -3.93 -5.19
N PHE A 109 2.36 -2.76 -4.57
CA PHE A 109 3.34 -1.69 -4.73
C PHE A 109 4.52 -1.75 -3.76
N TYR A 110 4.54 -2.67 -2.80
CA TYR A 110 5.53 -2.69 -1.71
C TYR A 110 6.99 -2.66 -2.18
N ASP A 111 7.32 -3.43 -3.22
CA ASP A 111 8.68 -3.51 -3.79
C ASP A 111 8.97 -2.42 -4.83
N LEU A 112 8.02 -1.50 -5.05
CA LEU A 112 8.09 -0.43 -6.04
C LEU A 112 8.26 -0.90 -7.50
N LYS A 113 8.20 -2.19 -7.81
CA LYS A 113 8.30 -2.69 -9.20
C LYS A 113 7.28 -2.06 -10.17
N HIS A 114 6.16 -1.60 -9.61
CA HIS A 114 5.03 -1.05 -10.34
C HIS A 114 4.85 0.47 -10.13
N PHE A 115 5.85 1.18 -9.57
CA PHE A 115 5.73 2.62 -9.26
C PHE A 115 5.46 3.49 -10.49
N ALA A 116 5.87 3.03 -11.68
CA ALA A 116 5.75 3.79 -12.93
C ALA A 116 4.33 3.74 -13.53
N LEU A 117 3.44 2.93 -12.97
CA LEU A 117 2.06 2.83 -13.45
C LEU A 117 1.28 4.06 -13.00
N GLU A 118 0.47 4.63 -13.89
CA GLU A 118 -0.29 5.87 -13.62
C GLU A 118 -1.16 5.75 -12.36
N TYR A 119 -1.74 4.58 -12.10
CA TYR A 119 -2.56 4.38 -10.91
C TYR A 119 -1.78 4.37 -9.58
N TYR A 120 -0.45 4.25 -9.62
CA TYR A 120 0.37 4.46 -8.43
C TYR A 120 0.24 5.88 -7.90
N LEU A 121 0.18 6.87 -8.80
CA LEU A 121 -0.02 8.28 -8.44
C LEU A 121 -1.36 8.48 -7.71
N TYR A 122 -2.46 7.97 -8.26
CA TYR A 122 -3.78 8.08 -7.62
C TYR A 122 -3.85 7.37 -6.27
N PHE A 123 -3.18 6.22 -6.16
CA PHE A 123 -3.04 5.51 -4.89
C PHE A 123 -2.28 6.36 -3.86
N MET A 124 -1.15 6.95 -4.26
CA MET A 124 -0.34 7.81 -3.41
C MET A 124 -1.06 9.08 -2.98
N ASP A 125 -1.88 9.70 -3.85
CA ASP A 125 -2.74 10.83 -3.52
C ASP A 125 -3.69 10.49 -2.36
N LYS A 126 -4.33 9.32 -2.40
CA LYS A 126 -5.24 8.87 -1.33
C LYS A 126 -4.52 8.68 -0.01
N LEU A 127 -3.31 8.11 -0.03
CA LEU A 127 -2.48 7.98 1.17
C LEU A 127 -2.02 9.35 1.69
N GLU A 128 -1.59 10.26 0.81
CA GLU A 128 -1.20 11.62 1.19
C GLU A 128 -2.35 12.39 1.85
N LEU A 129 -3.58 12.17 1.40
CA LEU A 129 -4.79 12.80 1.91
C LEU A 129 -5.42 12.07 3.09
N GLY A 130 -4.79 11.01 3.62
CA GLY A 130 -5.31 10.31 4.80
C GLY A 130 -6.60 9.56 4.55
N LEU A 131 -6.80 9.05 3.32
CA LEU A 131 -7.99 8.32 2.89
C LEU A 131 -9.29 9.14 2.91
N ASN A 132 -9.20 10.48 2.83
CA ASN A 132 -10.38 11.35 2.81
C ASN A 132 -10.79 11.72 1.37
N GLU A 133 -11.91 11.18 0.89
CA GLU A 133 -12.46 11.42 -0.45
C GLU A 133 -12.94 12.85 -0.70
N SER A 134 -13.36 13.59 0.34
CA SER A 134 -14.00 14.91 0.20
C SER A 134 -13.12 16.02 -0.39
N LYS A 135 -11.84 15.72 -0.70
CA LYS A 135 -10.85 16.67 -1.23
C LYS A 135 -10.28 16.31 -2.60
N ALA A 136 -10.76 15.23 -3.24
CA ALA A 136 -10.43 14.93 -4.64
C ALA A 136 -11.10 15.94 -5.62
N THR A 137 -12.12 16.68 -5.17
CA THR A 137 -12.65 17.83 -5.89
C THR A 137 -11.74 19.04 -5.72
N TYR A 138 -11.07 19.40 -6.83
CA TYR A 138 -10.37 20.66 -7.07
C TYR A 138 -11.00 21.84 -6.31
N ASN A 139 -10.37 22.28 -5.23
CA ASN A 139 -10.59 23.61 -4.67
C ASN A 139 -9.29 24.16 -4.08
N ALA A 140 -8.75 25.15 -4.78
CA ALA A 140 -7.67 26.00 -4.36
C ALA A 140 -8.12 26.83 -3.15
N GLY A 141 -7.74 26.43 -1.94
CA GLY A 141 -8.07 27.19 -0.74
C GLY A 141 -7.67 26.47 0.53
N ARG A 142 -7.02 27.20 1.43
CA ARG A 142 -6.46 26.75 2.72
C ARG A 142 -7.29 25.65 3.40
N ARG A 143 -6.74 24.44 3.41
CA ARG A 143 -7.41 23.22 3.92
C ARG A 143 -7.37 23.18 5.44
N ARG A 144 -8.53 23.08 6.11
CA ARG A 144 -8.60 22.45 7.44
C ARG A 144 -8.32 20.95 7.25
N GLN A 145 -7.36 20.41 7.99
CA GLN A 145 -7.11 18.97 8.02
C GLN A 145 -8.30 18.30 8.70
N ASP A 146 -9.00 17.44 7.98
CA ASP A 146 -10.06 16.60 8.53
C ASP A 146 -9.47 15.19 8.64
N TYR A 147 -9.32 14.74 9.88
CA TYR A 147 -8.65 13.50 10.25
C TYR A 147 -9.63 12.31 10.31
N SER A 148 -10.89 12.48 9.93
CA SER A 148 -11.92 11.44 9.99
C SER A 148 -11.54 10.16 9.25
N GLY A 149 -10.82 10.25 8.13
CA GLY A 149 -10.33 9.11 7.36
C GLY A 149 -9.38 8.18 8.14
N PHE A 150 -8.61 8.71 9.09
CA PHE A 150 -7.70 7.91 9.93
C PHE A 150 -8.43 7.05 10.97
N ASN A 151 -9.65 7.43 11.36
CA ASN A 151 -10.44 6.65 12.31
C ASN A 151 -11.00 5.36 11.68
N LYS A 152 -10.86 5.18 10.37
CA LYS A 152 -11.34 3.99 9.65
C LYS A 152 -10.37 2.80 9.75
N LEU A 153 -9.12 3.03 10.17
CA LEU A 153 -8.11 2.00 10.35
C LEU A 153 -7.74 1.85 11.83
N SER A 154 -7.40 0.62 12.24
CA SER A 154 -6.77 0.38 13.54
C SER A 154 -5.35 0.97 13.57
N HIS A 155 -4.75 1.04 14.78
CA HIS A 155 -3.36 1.45 14.94
C HIS A 155 -2.41 0.58 14.12
N GLU A 156 -2.57 -0.74 14.19
CA GLU A 156 -1.70 -1.68 13.48
C GLU A 156 -1.89 -1.63 11.96
N GLN A 157 -3.12 -1.45 11.48
CA GLN A 157 -3.37 -1.22 10.05
C GLN A 157 -2.71 0.09 9.57
N SER A 158 -2.82 1.16 10.35
CA SER A 158 -2.20 2.45 10.05
C SER A 158 -0.67 2.37 10.06
N LYS A 159 -0.09 1.56 10.95
CA LYS A 159 1.34 1.27 11.01
C LYS A 159 1.83 0.56 9.75
N LEU A 160 1.04 -0.37 9.21
CA LEU A 160 1.37 -1.04 7.94
C LEU A 160 1.36 -0.07 6.75
N VAL A 161 0.42 0.89 6.72
CA VAL A 161 0.44 1.99 5.73
C VAL A 161 1.70 2.84 5.90
N ALA A 162 2.06 3.21 7.12
CA ALA A 162 3.25 4.00 7.40
C ALA A 162 4.54 3.31 6.96
N ILE A 163 4.67 1.99 7.18
CA ILE A 163 5.82 1.19 6.71
C ILE A 163 5.93 1.23 5.18
N PHE A 164 4.82 1.08 4.47
CA PHE A 164 4.81 1.19 3.01
C PHE A 164 5.27 2.58 2.54
N LEU A 165 4.79 3.65 3.20
CA LEU A 165 5.20 5.02 2.88
C LEU A 165 6.69 5.27 3.19
N VAL A 166 7.25 4.65 4.25
CA VAL A 166 8.69 4.71 4.53
C VAL A 166 9.48 4.08 3.38
N ASN A 167 9.06 2.93 2.86
CA ASN A 167 9.71 2.31 1.71
C ASN A 167 9.66 3.24 0.49
N THR A 168 8.48 3.79 0.20
CA THR A 168 8.28 4.73 -0.91
C THR A 168 9.18 5.97 -0.78
N ALA A 169 9.20 6.61 0.40
CA ALA A 169 9.95 7.82 0.67
C ALA A 169 11.48 7.64 0.58
N ASN A 170 11.99 6.44 0.86
CA ASN A 170 13.42 6.17 0.93
C ASN A 170 13.98 5.47 -0.32
N LEU A 171 13.19 4.62 -0.98
CA LEU A 171 13.66 3.77 -2.06
C LEU A 171 13.33 4.32 -3.45
N LEU A 172 12.33 5.21 -3.59
CA LEU A 172 12.11 5.88 -4.88
C LEU A 172 13.28 6.81 -5.23
N PRO A 173 13.68 6.88 -6.51
CA PRO A 173 14.68 7.83 -6.97
C PRO A 173 14.25 9.29 -6.73
N ASP A 174 15.22 10.19 -6.62
CA ASP A 174 14.95 11.62 -6.59
C ASP A 174 14.32 12.07 -7.93
N GLY A 175 13.37 13.02 -7.85
CA GLY A 175 12.64 13.54 -9.02
C GLY A 175 11.25 12.95 -9.21
N TYR A 176 10.90 11.85 -8.54
CA TYR A 176 9.54 11.32 -8.52
C TYR A 176 8.69 12.04 -7.48
N MET A 177 7.50 12.48 -7.88
CA MET A 177 6.61 13.25 -7.01
C MET A 177 6.13 12.43 -5.81
N GLU A 178 5.88 11.14 -6.02
CA GLU A 178 5.37 10.18 -5.06
C GLU A 178 6.31 10.00 -3.87
N LYS A 179 7.62 10.17 -4.09
CA LYS A 179 8.61 10.22 -3.00
C LYS A 179 8.31 11.37 -2.05
N ALA A 180 8.09 12.57 -2.60
CA ALA A 180 7.76 13.75 -1.81
C ALA A 180 6.36 13.64 -1.19
N GLN A 181 5.40 13.01 -1.88
CA GLN A 181 4.07 12.71 -1.33
C GLN A 181 4.18 11.80 -0.11
N ALA A 182 4.95 10.72 -0.20
CA ALA A 182 5.16 9.80 0.91
C ALA A 182 5.78 10.50 2.12
N GLN A 183 6.77 11.37 1.91
CA GLN A 183 7.37 12.18 2.98
C GLN A 183 6.36 13.12 3.64
N ARG A 184 5.52 13.80 2.85
CA ARG A 184 4.46 14.66 3.38
C ARG A 184 3.39 13.87 4.12
N ALA A 185 2.98 12.72 3.58
CA ALA A 185 2.01 11.82 4.20
C ALA A 185 2.51 11.34 5.58
N LEU A 186 3.77 10.90 5.66
CA LEU A 186 4.42 10.50 6.91
C LEU A 186 4.50 11.65 7.91
N THR A 187 4.96 12.82 7.48
CA THR A 187 5.15 13.99 8.36
C THR A 187 3.82 14.49 8.91
N ASN A 188 2.79 14.54 8.07
CA ASN A 188 1.51 15.14 8.45
C ASN A 188 0.64 14.18 9.25
N TYR A 189 0.75 12.87 9.00
CA TYR A 189 -0.25 11.92 9.49
C TYR A 189 0.36 10.59 9.94
N TRP A 190 0.94 9.84 9.01
CA TRP A 190 1.19 8.40 9.19
C TRP A 190 2.40 8.10 10.07
N GLY A 191 3.36 9.01 10.16
CA GLY A 191 4.60 8.81 10.92
C GLY A 191 4.37 8.59 12.41
N ASN A 192 3.28 9.12 12.96
CA ASN A 192 2.94 8.95 14.37
C ASN A 192 2.66 7.48 14.74
N PHE A 193 2.20 6.65 13.80
CA PHE A 193 1.93 5.22 14.02
C PHE A 193 3.22 4.37 14.06
N LEU A 194 4.37 4.94 13.72
CA LEU A 194 5.68 4.27 13.82
C LEU A 194 6.32 4.43 15.21
N LEU A 195 5.86 5.40 16.01
CA LEU A 195 6.47 5.78 17.28
C LEU A 195 5.94 5.00 18.48
N PHE A 196 4.88 4.21 18.29
CA PHE A 196 4.19 3.46 19.35
C PHE A 196 3.93 2.01 18.90
#